data_AF-I4HAI0-F1
#
_entry.id   AF-I4HAI0-F1
#
_cell.length_a   1.000
_cell.length_b   1.000
_cell.length_c   1.000
_cell.angle_alpha   90.00
_cell.angle_beta   90.00
_cell.angle_gamma   90.00
#
_symmetry.space_group_name_H-M   'P 1'
#
loop_
_entity.id
_entity.type
_entity.pdbx_description
1 polymer ?
#
loop_
_entity_poly.entity_id
_entity_poly.type
_entity_poly.pdbx_seq_one_letter_code
_entity_poly.pdbx_strand_id
1 'polypeptide(L)'
;MLAFHTISQLGFILAAPVVSGFYTLTHGLVKSCLFLLAGVLPSRNFKELQQQSIPNSLWIALVVASFSISGFPLLSGFGAKALTMKNLVPWQEIMINLVAVGTAISFAKFIFLPHAGGESKQKLTIGFWIAIILLLSALFLSNAVYVEAYNLPNIIKALAVIGAGWWLYLGVFKKLSLKLSRAWEQFDNLVGMMSIMLVLLFWMVLA
;
A
#
# COMPACT_ATOMS: atom_id res chain seq x y z
N MET A 1 -0.76 1.54 -10.76
CA MET A 1 -0.30 1.83 -9.38
C MET A 1 -0.65 0.70 -8.42
N LEU A 2 -1.92 0.36 -8.20
CA LEU A 2 -2.30 -0.68 -7.22
C LEU A 2 -1.67 -2.06 -7.50
N ALA A 3 -1.63 -2.50 -8.76
CA ALA A 3 -1.01 -3.77 -9.15
C ALA A 3 0.51 -3.81 -8.86
N PHE A 4 1.26 -2.78 -9.25
CA PHE A 4 2.69 -2.68 -8.94
C PHE A 4 3.00 -2.68 -7.45
N HIS A 5 2.13 -2.07 -6.65
CA HIS A 5 2.29 -2.15 -5.20
C HIS A 5 2.17 -3.59 -4.71
N THR A 6 1.41 -4.47 -5.35
CA THR A 6 1.37 -5.89 -4.96
C THR A 6 2.74 -6.55 -5.12
N ILE A 7 3.49 -6.23 -6.17
CA ILE A 7 4.87 -6.76 -6.38
C ILE A 7 5.79 -6.29 -5.25
N SER A 8 5.74 -5.00 -4.91
CA SER A 8 6.51 -4.44 -3.80
C SER A 8 6.18 -5.09 -2.45
N GLN A 9 4.93 -5.47 -2.24
CA GLN A 9 4.44 -6.07 -0.99
C GLN A 9 4.77 -7.56 -0.91
N LEU A 10 4.87 -8.27 -2.05
CA LEU A 10 5.48 -9.59 -2.10
C LEU A 10 6.95 -9.55 -1.65
N GLY A 11 7.67 -8.46 -1.93
CA GLY A 11 9.02 -8.24 -1.39
C GLY A 11 9.09 -8.27 0.13
N PHE A 12 8.11 -7.68 0.83
CA PHE A 12 8.01 -7.76 2.30
C PHE A 12 7.75 -9.19 2.78
N ILE A 13 6.85 -9.91 2.11
CA ILE A 13 6.51 -11.30 2.41
C ILE A 13 7.74 -12.21 2.29
N LEU A 14 8.53 -12.02 1.21
CA LEU A 14 9.76 -12.78 0.98
C LEU A 14 10.90 -12.38 1.92
N ALA A 15 10.93 -11.14 2.38
CA ALA A 15 11.99 -10.65 3.27
C ALA A 15 11.91 -11.25 4.68
N ALA A 16 10.70 -11.56 5.18
CA ALA A 16 10.51 -12.24 6.46
C ALA A 16 9.44 -13.35 6.38
N PRO A 17 9.75 -14.52 5.77
CA PRO A 17 8.77 -15.57 5.52
C PRO A 17 8.09 -16.10 6.79
N VAL A 18 8.82 -16.15 7.91
CA VAL A 18 8.33 -16.67 9.21
C VAL A 18 7.10 -15.92 9.72
N VAL A 19 7.02 -14.61 9.45
CA VAL A 19 5.91 -13.75 9.92
C VAL A 19 5.01 -13.27 8.79
N SER A 20 5.20 -13.84 7.59
CA SER A 20 4.55 -13.41 6.37
C SER A 20 3.05 -13.67 6.33
N GLY A 21 2.55 -14.63 7.11
CA GLY A 21 1.11 -14.95 7.17
C GLY A 21 0.28 -13.74 7.61
N PHE A 22 0.70 -13.06 8.69
CA PHE A 22 0.02 -11.85 9.16
C PHE A 22 0.12 -10.71 8.14
N TYR A 23 1.31 -10.53 7.54
CA TYR A 23 1.51 -9.54 6.49
C TYR A 23 0.59 -9.78 5.28
N THR A 24 0.48 -11.03 4.85
CA THR A 24 -0.33 -11.44 3.70
C THR A 24 -1.82 -11.21 3.95
N LEU A 25 -2.31 -11.54 5.15
CA LEU A 25 -3.69 -11.26 5.56
C LEU A 25 -4.00 -9.76 5.48
N THR A 26 -3.20 -8.95 6.17
CA THR A 26 -3.38 -7.49 6.20
C THR A 26 -3.29 -6.88 4.81
N HIS A 27 -2.31 -7.32 4.02
CA HIS A 27 -2.15 -6.88 2.64
C HIS A 27 -3.35 -7.27 1.77
N GLY A 28 -3.86 -8.50 1.89
CA GLY A 28 -5.03 -8.98 1.17
C GLY A 28 -6.29 -8.18 1.50
N LEU A 29 -6.53 -7.90 2.79
CA LEU A 29 -7.65 -7.08 3.25
C LEU A 29 -7.59 -5.65 2.68
N VAL A 30 -6.44 -4.99 2.83
CA VAL A 30 -6.30 -3.59 2.37
C VAL A 30 -6.34 -3.49 0.85
N LYS A 31 -5.75 -4.44 0.12
CA LYS A 31 -5.81 -4.44 -1.35
C LYS A 31 -7.20 -4.65 -1.87
N SER A 32 -7.92 -5.63 -1.34
CA SER A 32 -9.33 -5.86 -1.72
C SER A 32 -10.15 -4.59 -1.49
N CYS A 33 -9.95 -3.92 -0.35
CA CYS A 33 -10.60 -2.65 -0.05
C CYS A 33 -10.24 -1.55 -1.06
N LEU A 34 -8.94 -1.34 -1.32
CA LEU A 34 -8.45 -0.35 -2.27
C LEU A 34 -8.92 -0.60 -3.71
N PHE A 35 -8.99 -1.86 -4.16
CA PHE A 35 -9.48 -2.19 -5.50
C PHE A 35 -10.99 -1.93 -5.64
N LEU A 36 -11.79 -2.26 -4.60
CA LEU A 36 -13.22 -1.93 -4.58
C LEU A 36 -13.44 -0.42 -4.60
N LEU A 37 -12.73 0.33 -3.75
CA LEU A 37 -12.82 1.79 -3.68
C LEU A 37 -12.36 2.45 -4.99
N ALA A 38 -11.25 1.99 -5.57
CA ALA A 38 -10.75 2.51 -6.85
C ALA A 38 -11.67 2.18 -8.03
N GLY A 39 -12.45 1.09 -7.94
CA GLY A 39 -13.42 0.69 -8.97
C GLY A 39 -14.60 1.65 -9.12
N VAL A 40 -14.91 2.42 -8.06
CA VAL A 40 -16.01 3.41 -8.04
C VAL A 40 -15.53 4.86 -8.14
N LEU A 41 -14.22 5.08 -8.29
CA LEU A 41 -13.69 6.41 -8.57
C LEU A 41 -14.06 6.85 -10.00
N PRO A 42 -14.32 8.15 -10.23
CA PRO A 42 -14.81 8.64 -11.52
C PRO A 42 -13.78 8.55 -12.65
N SER A 43 -12.49 8.43 -12.32
CA SER A 43 -11.42 8.19 -13.28
C SER A 43 -10.33 7.32 -12.67
N ARG A 44 -9.59 6.61 -13.53
CA ARG A 44 -8.35 5.90 -13.15
C ARG A 44 -7.10 6.78 -13.29
N ASN A 45 -7.23 7.96 -13.87
CA ASN A 45 -6.16 8.91 -14.06
C ASN A 45 -6.11 9.90 -12.89
N PHE A 46 -5.02 9.88 -12.12
CA PHE A 46 -4.85 10.77 -10.98
C PHE A 46 -4.89 12.26 -11.34
N LYS A 47 -4.50 12.65 -12.56
CA LYS A 47 -4.58 14.06 -12.98
C LYS A 47 -6.03 14.52 -13.12
N GLU A 48 -6.89 13.65 -13.65
CA GLU A 48 -8.33 13.91 -13.76
C GLU A 48 -8.99 13.86 -12.38
N LEU A 49 -8.61 12.88 -11.53
CA LEU A 49 -9.11 12.78 -10.16
C LEU A 49 -8.75 14.00 -9.31
N GLN A 50 -7.60 14.65 -9.54
CA GLN A 50 -7.23 15.88 -8.83
C GLN A 50 -8.06 17.10 -9.23
N GLN A 51 -8.81 17.03 -10.34
CA GLN A 51 -9.70 18.10 -10.79
C GLN A 51 -11.16 17.86 -10.38
N GLN A 52 -11.47 16.68 -9.81
CA GLN A 52 -12.82 16.27 -9.46
C GLN A 52 -12.91 15.97 -7.97
N SER A 53 -13.84 16.61 -7.27
CA SER A 53 -14.09 16.29 -5.87
C SER A 53 -14.77 14.94 -5.72
N ILE A 54 -14.26 14.09 -4.83
CA ILE A 54 -14.94 12.84 -4.45
C ILE A 54 -15.80 13.02 -3.18
N PRO A 55 -16.84 12.18 -2.98
CA PRO A 55 -17.66 12.22 -1.77
C PRO A 55 -16.83 11.93 -0.51
N ASN A 56 -17.13 12.63 0.58
CA ASN A 56 -16.39 12.51 1.84
C ASN A 56 -16.38 11.07 2.38
N SER A 57 -17.49 10.33 2.27
CA SER A 57 -17.55 8.94 2.75
C SER A 57 -16.58 8.02 1.99
N LEU A 58 -16.50 8.17 0.67
CA LEU A 58 -15.58 7.42 -0.17
C LEU A 58 -14.12 7.83 0.10
N TRP A 59 -13.88 9.12 0.28
CA TRP A 59 -12.55 9.64 0.63
C TRP A 59 -12.06 9.09 1.97
N ILE A 60 -12.90 9.10 3.02
CA ILE A 60 -12.53 8.56 4.34
C ILE A 60 -12.14 7.09 4.23
N ALA A 61 -12.97 6.26 3.58
CA ALA A 61 -12.66 4.84 3.40
C ALA A 61 -11.33 4.62 2.64
N LEU A 62 -11.10 5.44 1.61
CA LEU A 62 -9.87 5.41 0.81
C LEU A 62 -8.64 5.85 1.61
N VAL A 63 -8.76 6.87 2.46
CA VAL A 63 -7.70 7.32 3.37
C VAL A 63 -7.37 6.25 4.39
N VAL A 64 -8.36 5.64 5.05
CA VAL A 64 -8.14 4.57 6.04
C VAL A 64 -7.43 3.38 5.38
N ALA A 65 -7.87 2.94 4.21
CA ALA A 65 -7.19 1.88 3.48
C ALA A 65 -5.75 2.28 3.08
N SER A 66 -5.55 3.52 2.62
CA SER A 66 -4.23 4.06 2.27
C SER A 66 -3.29 4.17 3.48
N PHE A 67 -3.80 4.49 4.65
CA PHE A 67 -3.07 4.52 5.91
C PHE A 67 -2.67 3.11 6.34
N SER A 68 -3.56 2.13 6.21
CA SER A 68 -3.24 0.74 6.54
C SER A 68 -2.06 0.22 5.71
N ILE A 69 -2.10 0.35 4.38
CA ILE A 69 -0.98 -0.11 3.53
C ILE A 69 0.31 0.70 3.73
N SER A 70 0.20 1.96 4.13
CA SER A 70 1.36 2.79 4.50
C SER A 70 1.97 2.38 5.85
N GLY A 71 1.21 1.71 6.71
CA GLY A 71 1.65 1.26 8.04
C GLY A 71 1.36 2.28 9.14
N PHE A 72 0.27 3.05 9.00
CA PHE A 72 -0.13 4.02 10.02
C PHE A 72 -0.57 3.28 11.31
N PRO A 73 -0.19 3.78 12.50
CA PRO A 73 -0.61 3.19 13.77
C PRO A 73 -2.13 3.03 13.85
N LEU A 74 -2.62 2.08 14.66
CA LEU A 74 -4.03 1.68 14.84
C LEU A 74 -4.59 0.73 13.77
N LEU A 75 -3.90 0.54 12.65
CA LEU A 75 -4.31 -0.37 11.57
C LEU A 75 -3.34 -1.54 11.49
N SER A 76 -3.84 -2.72 11.10
CA SER A 76 -3.01 -3.94 11.06
C SER A 76 -1.76 -3.84 10.18
N GLY A 77 -1.72 -2.92 9.21
CA GLY A 77 -0.51 -2.67 8.40
C GLY A 77 0.68 -2.17 9.20
N PHE A 78 0.45 -1.46 10.31
CA PHE A 78 1.50 -1.07 11.24
C PHE A 78 2.10 -2.30 11.94
N GLY A 79 1.25 -3.13 12.56
CA GLY A 79 1.68 -4.33 13.25
C GLY A 79 2.41 -5.31 12.32
N ALA A 80 1.88 -5.51 11.11
CA ALA A 80 2.49 -6.38 10.10
C ALA A 80 3.90 -5.89 9.69
N LYS A 81 4.08 -4.59 9.45
CA LYS A 81 5.40 -4.03 9.11
C LYS A 81 6.37 -4.04 10.27
N ALA A 82 5.92 -3.71 11.49
CA ALA A 82 6.75 -3.77 12.69
C ALA A 82 7.24 -5.20 12.95
N LEU A 83 6.35 -6.19 12.84
CA LEU A 83 6.69 -7.60 13.00
C LEU A 83 7.66 -8.07 11.91
N THR A 84 7.44 -7.64 10.66
CA THR A 84 8.38 -7.94 9.55
C THR A 84 9.76 -7.39 9.86
N MET A 85 9.87 -6.09 10.21
CA MET A 85 11.14 -5.44 10.49
C MET A 85 11.90 -6.07 11.66
N LYS A 86 11.19 -6.54 12.69
CA LYS A 86 11.81 -7.25 13.84
C LYS A 86 12.54 -8.53 13.42
N ASN A 87 12.21 -9.10 12.26
CA ASN A 87 12.79 -10.34 11.74
C ASN A 87 13.76 -10.11 10.56
N LEU A 88 14.13 -8.86 10.27
CA LEU A 88 15.08 -8.53 9.20
C LEU A 88 16.49 -8.34 9.76
N VAL A 89 17.49 -8.62 8.93
CA VAL A 89 18.87 -8.19 9.21
C VAL A 89 19.05 -6.70 8.87
N PRO A 90 20.04 -6.00 9.45
CA PRO A 90 20.13 -4.54 9.37
C PRO A 90 20.15 -3.95 7.95
N TRP A 91 20.82 -4.61 7.01
CA TRP A 91 20.88 -4.13 5.62
C TRP A 91 19.52 -4.26 4.89
N GLN A 92 18.75 -5.31 5.20
CA GLN A 92 17.40 -5.51 4.65
C GLN A 92 16.44 -4.46 5.20
N GLU A 93 16.60 -4.09 6.46
CA GLU A 93 15.79 -3.06 7.11
C GLU A 93 15.90 -1.71 6.38
N ILE A 94 17.11 -1.33 5.96
CA ILE A 94 17.33 -0.10 5.18
C ILE A 94 16.52 -0.14 3.87
N MET A 95 16.61 -1.25 3.12
CA MET A 95 15.91 -1.42 1.84
C MET A 95 14.39 -1.41 2.05
N ILE A 96 13.89 -2.12 3.04
CA ILE A 96 12.46 -2.21 3.34
C ILE A 96 11.90 -0.86 3.82
N ASN A 97 12.67 -0.07 4.58
CA ASN A 97 12.29 1.29 4.94
C ASN A 97 12.17 2.20 3.70
N LEU A 98 13.10 2.11 2.75
CA LEU A 98 13.01 2.85 1.48
C LEU A 98 11.74 2.48 0.69
N VAL A 99 11.42 1.18 0.63
CA VAL A 99 10.18 0.71 0.01
C VAL A 99 8.94 1.22 0.77
N ALA A 100 9.00 1.28 2.11
CA ALA A 100 7.92 1.83 2.92
C ALA A 100 7.69 3.33 2.64
N VAL A 101 8.76 4.12 2.48
CA VAL A 101 8.66 5.52 2.03
C VAL A 101 8.02 5.61 0.64
N GLY A 102 8.47 4.78 -0.31
CA GLY A 102 7.87 4.69 -1.65
C GLY A 102 6.37 4.34 -1.63
N THR A 103 5.96 3.50 -0.68
CA THR A 103 4.55 3.18 -0.41
C THR A 103 3.81 4.42 0.07
N ALA A 104 4.32 5.12 1.07
CA ALA A 104 3.71 6.35 1.58
C ALA A 104 3.60 7.44 0.49
N ILE A 105 4.63 7.66 -0.34
CA ILE A 105 4.59 8.59 -1.48
C ILE A 105 3.47 8.21 -2.45
N SER A 106 3.37 6.92 -2.78
CA SER A 106 2.40 6.46 -3.76
C SER A 106 0.97 6.63 -3.25
N PHE A 107 0.70 6.23 -2.01
CA PHE A 107 -0.63 6.29 -1.40
C PHE A 107 -1.04 7.70 -0.95
N ALA A 108 -0.09 8.62 -0.80
CA ALA A 108 -0.38 10.04 -0.65
C ALA A 108 -1.22 10.59 -1.81
N LYS A 109 -1.11 10.01 -3.02
CA LYS A 109 -1.95 10.38 -4.17
C LYS A 109 -3.44 10.17 -3.93
N PHE A 110 -3.81 9.15 -3.14
CA PHE A 110 -5.19 8.90 -2.75
C PHE A 110 -5.60 9.74 -1.55
N ILE A 111 -4.71 9.88 -0.56
CA ILE A 111 -4.98 10.65 0.68
C ILE A 111 -5.27 12.12 0.37
N PHE A 112 -4.48 12.74 -0.50
CA PHE A 112 -4.61 14.16 -0.85
C PHE A 112 -5.50 14.41 -2.08
N LEU A 113 -6.43 13.49 -2.40
CA LEU A 113 -7.46 13.78 -3.40
C LEU A 113 -8.41 14.87 -2.89
N PRO A 114 -8.86 15.78 -3.76
CA PRO A 114 -9.85 16.77 -3.39
C PRO A 114 -11.17 16.06 -3.05
N HIS A 115 -11.77 16.46 -1.95
CA HIS A 115 -13.08 15.99 -1.52
C HIS A 115 -13.94 17.22 -1.21
N ALA A 116 -15.20 17.17 -1.61
CA ALA A 116 -16.19 18.18 -1.30
C ALA A 116 -17.45 17.44 -0.90
N GLY A 117 -18.17 17.94 0.10
CA GLY A 117 -19.34 17.27 0.71
C GLY A 117 -20.56 17.07 -0.18
N GLY A 118 -20.38 16.95 -1.51
CA GLY A 118 -21.43 16.67 -2.48
C GLY A 118 -21.73 15.18 -2.61
N GLU A 119 -22.95 14.89 -3.07
CA GLU A 119 -23.39 13.53 -3.36
C GLU A 119 -22.56 12.91 -4.48
N SER A 120 -22.27 11.62 -4.33
CA SER A 120 -21.65 10.81 -5.39
C SER A 120 -22.51 10.89 -6.64
N LYS A 121 -21.90 11.24 -7.79
CA LYS A 121 -22.56 11.09 -9.10
C LYS A 121 -23.01 9.65 -9.36
N GLN A 122 -22.40 8.68 -8.67
CA GLN A 122 -22.69 7.25 -8.78
C GLN A 122 -23.40 6.77 -7.52
N LYS A 123 -24.63 6.25 -7.67
CA LYS A 123 -25.35 5.60 -6.56
C LYS A 123 -24.63 4.30 -6.19
N LEU A 124 -23.98 4.29 -5.03
CA LEU A 124 -23.30 3.12 -4.49
C LEU A 124 -24.34 2.19 -3.85
N THR A 125 -24.20 0.88 -4.09
CA THR A 125 -25.11 -0.12 -3.52
C THR A 125 -24.82 -0.35 -2.03
N ILE A 126 -25.81 -0.82 -1.29
CA ILE A 126 -25.64 -1.22 0.12
C ILE A 126 -24.59 -2.33 0.24
N GLY A 127 -24.60 -3.29 -0.70
CA GLY A 127 -23.62 -4.39 -0.73
C GLY A 127 -22.17 -3.91 -0.84
N PHE A 128 -21.92 -2.83 -1.58
CA PHE A 128 -20.60 -2.20 -1.63
C PHE A 128 -20.16 -1.72 -0.24
N TRP A 129 -21.03 -0.98 0.46
CA TRP A 129 -20.71 -0.46 1.80
C TRP A 129 -20.53 -1.57 2.84
N ILE A 130 -21.34 -2.64 2.78
CA ILE A 130 -21.15 -3.81 3.64
C ILE A 130 -19.75 -4.41 3.44
N ALA A 131 -19.32 -4.59 2.18
CA ALA A 131 -17.98 -5.11 1.87
C ALA A 131 -16.88 -4.17 2.38
N ILE A 132 -17.02 -2.85 2.20
CA ILE A 132 -16.05 -1.87 2.69
C ILE A 132 -15.96 -1.89 4.23
N ILE A 133 -17.10 -1.87 4.92
CA ILE A 133 -17.14 -1.90 6.40
C ILE A 133 -16.54 -3.21 6.91
N LEU A 134 -16.87 -4.35 6.31
CA LEU A 134 -16.29 -5.65 6.67
C LEU A 134 -14.76 -5.62 6.54
N LEU A 135 -14.24 -5.17 5.40
CA LEU A 135 -12.79 -5.14 5.14
C LEU A 135 -12.05 -4.16 6.06
N LEU A 136 -12.59 -2.96 6.26
CA LEU A 136 -11.99 -1.97 7.17
C LEU A 136 -12.05 -2.45 8.62
N SER A 137 -13.16 -3.03 9.06
CA SER A 137 -13.29 -3.57 10.42
C SER A 137 -12.31 -4.73 10.65
N ALA A 138 -12.15 -5.61 9.67
CA ALA A 138 -11.13 -6.65 9.70
C ALA A 138 -9.71 -6.06 9.81
N LEU A 139 -9.41 -4.95 9.14
CA LEU A 139 -8.10 -4.28 9.28
C LEU A 139 -7.84 -3.75 10.68
N PHE A 140 -8.88 -3.26 11.37
CA PHE A 140 -8.78 -2.84 12.77
C PHE A 140 -8.67 -4.03 13.72
N LEU A 141 -9.50 -5.07 13.57
CA LEU A 141 -9.48 -6.24 14.45
C LEU A 141 -8.17 -7.02 14.32
N SER A 142 -7.66 -7.17 13.10
CA SER A 142 -6.38 -7.86 12.84
C SER A 142 -5.20 -7.18 13.52
N ASN A 143 -5.32 -5.91 13.90
CA ASN A 143 -4.26 -5.19 14.62
C ASN A 143 -4.00 -5.76 16.03
N ALA A 144 -4.96 -6.48 16.62
CA ALA A 144 -4.80 -7.13 17.92
C ALA A 144 -3.78 -8.28 17.92
N VAL A 145 -3.36 -8.77 16.74
CA VAL A 145 -2.41 -9.88 16.60
C VAL A 145 -1.01 -9.52 17.13
N TYR A 146 -0.60 -8.25 17.04
CA TYR A 146 0.74 -7.82 17.48
C TYR A 146 0.69 -6.53 18.29
N VAL A 147 0.14 -6.61 19.50
CA VAL A 147 0.03 -5.46 20.42
C VAL A 147 1.39 -4.91 20.84
N GLU A 148 2.42 -5.76 20.93
CA GLU A 148 3.80 -5.33 21.22
C GLU A 148 4.38 -4.34 20.19
N ALA A 149 3.77 -4.24 19.00
CA ALA A 149 4.15 -3.24 18.01
C ALA A 149 4.00 -1.81 18.56
N TYR A 150 3.09 -1.59 19.51
CA TYR A 150 2.70 -0.29 20.06
C TYR A 150 3.67 0.22 21.13
N ASN A 151 4.95 0.20 20.81
CA ASN A 151 5.96 0.92 21.58
C ASN A 151 6.26 2.28 20.92
N LEU A 152 6.74 3.21 21.74
CA LEU A 152 7.00 4.58 21.31
C LEU A 152 8.00 4.66 20.14
N PRO A 153 9.12 3.90 20.12
CA PRO A 153 10.05 3.90 18.99
C PRO A 153 9.40 3.50 17.65
N ASN A 154 8.60 2.42 17.63
CA ASN A 154 7.95 1.95 16.42
C ASN A 154 6.93 2.94 15.89
N ILE A 155 6.13 3.56 16.77
CA ILE A 155 5.15 4.57 16.40
C ILE A 155 5.85 5.78 15.77
N ILE A 156 6.90 6.29 16.42
CA ILE A 156 7.67 7.43 15.91
C ILE A 156 8.29 7.07 14.55
N LYS A 157 8.91 5.89 14.42
CA LYS A 157 9.52 5.43 13.17
C LYS A 157 8.49 5.35 12.05
N ALA A 158 7.32 4.76 12.31
CA ALA A 158 6.25 4.66 11.32
C ALA A 158 5.74 6.04 10.88
N LEU A 159 5.49 6.93 11.83
CA LEU A 159 5.06 8.31 11.53
C LEU A 159 6.12 9.10 10.76
N ALA A 160 7.40 8.91 11.09
CA ALA A 160 8.51 9.54 10.36
C ALA A 160 8.58 9.06 8.91
N VAL A 161 8.45 7.75 8.67
CA VAL A 161 8.44 7.17 7.31
C VAL A 161 7.25 7.69 6.49
N ILE A 162 6.06 7.73 7.10
CA ILE A 162 4.85 8.22 6.43
C ILE A 162 4.96 9.72 6.16
N GLY A 163 5.37 10.51 7.15
CA GLY A 163 5.57 11.94 7.03
C GLY A 163 6.61 12.31 5.97
N ALA A 164 7.74 11.59 5.92
CA ALA A 164 8.75 11.75 4.88
C ALA A 164 8.17 11.47 3.49
N GLY A 165 7.38 10.40 3.35
CA GLY A 165 6.71 10.08 2.09
C GLY A 165 5.70 11.14 1.65
N TRP A 166 4.91 11.69 2.58
CA TRP A 166 3.97 12.78 2.28
C TRP A 166 4.68 14.07 1.91
N TRP A 167 5.76 14.40 2.62
CA TRP A 167 6.56 15.59 2.33
C TRP A 167 7.19 15.52 0.93
N LEU A 168 7.82 14.39 0.60
CA LEU A 168 8.35 14.13 -0.74
C LEU A 168 7.24 14.17 -1.81
N TYR A 169 6.07 13.61 -1.50
CA TYR A 169 4.93 13.68 -2.40
C TYR A 169 4.51 15.12 -2.68
N LEU A 170 4.22 15.91 -1.65
CA LEU A 170 3.73 17.28 -1.80
C LEU A 170 4.78 18.22 -2.41
N GLY A 171 6.05 18.09 -2.02
CA GLY A 171 7.13 18.96 -2.49
C GLY A 171 7.60 18.66 -3.90
N VAL A 172 7.71 17.37 -4.26
CA VAL A 172 8.41 16.91 -5.45
C VAL A 172 7.48 16.12 -6.38
N PHE A 173 6.93 14.99 -5.91
CA PHE A 173 6.24 14.04 -6.79
C PHE A 173 4.84 14.47 -7.25
N LYS A 174 4.16 15.38 -6.54
CA LYS A 174 2.86 15.92 -6.96
C LYS A 174 3.01 16.80 -8.21
N LYS A 175 4.15 17.50 -8.34
CA LYS A 175 4.46 18.36 -9.49
C LYS A 175 5.05 17.59 -10.67
N LEU A 176 5.67 16.44 -10.40
CA LEU A 176 6.29 15.59 -11.42
C LEU A 176 5.26 14.70 -12.11
N SER A 177 5.18 14.78 -13.44
CA SER A 177 4.41 13.84 -14.24
C SER A 177 5.25 12.64 -14.69
N LEU A 178 5.81 11.92 -13.72
CA LEU A 178 6.58 10.69 -13.98
C LEU A 178 5.64 9.63 -14.60
N LYS A 179 5.77 9.43 -15.91
CA LYS A 179 5.22 8.27 -16.61
C LYS A 179 6.26 7.16 -16.47
N LEU A 180 6.00 6.17 -15.61
CA LEU A 180 6.81 4.96 -15.62
C LEU A 180 6.70 4.31 -17.00
N SER A 181 7.83 3.87 -17.56
CA SER A 181 7.83 3.15 -18.83
C SER A 181 7.03 1.86 -18.69
N ARG A 182 6.05 1.67 -19.57
CA ARG A 182 5.25 0.43 -19.65
C ARG A 182 6.01 -0.71 -20.31
N ALA A 183 7.25 -0.50 -20.77
CA ALA A 183 8.06 -1.54 -21.38
C ALA A 183 8.21 -2.74 -20.43
N TRP A 184 8.47 -2.50 -19.15
CA TRP A 184 8.59 -3.55 -18.12
C TRP A 184 7.29 -4.31 -17.83
N GLU A 185 6.13 -3.80 -18.28
CA GLU A 185 4.83 -4.46 -18.17
C GLU A 185 4.48 -5.32 -19.40
N GLN A 186 5.26 -5.21 -20.49
CA GLN A 186 5.01 -6.01 -21.68
C GLN A 186 5.21 -7.49 -21.35
N PHE A 187 4.30 -8.33 -21.83
CA PHE A 187 4.29 -9.76 -21.55
C PHE A 187 5.65 -10.42 -21.86
N ASP A 188 6.25 -10.06 -23.00
CA ASP A 188 7.56 -10.60 -23.42
C ASP A 188 8.67 -10.24 -22.42
N ASN A 189 8.70 -9.00 -21.93
CA ASN A 189 9.69 -8.55 -20.95
C ASN A 189 9.44 -9.18 -19.57
N LEU A 190 8.18 -9.42 -19.20
CA LEU A 190 7.81 -10.15 -17.98
C LEU A 190 8.29 -11.60 -18.03
N VAL A 191 7.97 -12.32 -19.12
CA VAL A 191 8.40 -13.71 -19.31
C VAL A 191 9.93 -13.80 -19.36
N GLY A 192 10.59 -12.86 -20.04
CA GLY A 192 12.04 -12.75 -20.08
C GLY A 192 12.65 -12.59 -18.68
N MET A 193 12.16 -11.65 -17.89
CA MET A 193 12.64 -11.42 -16.51
C MET A 193 12.37 -12.62 -15.59
N MET A 194 11.21 -13.26 -15.70
CA MET A 194 10.91 -14.48 -14.94
C MET A 194 11.88 -15.61 -15.29
N SER A 195 12.23 -15.75 -16.58
CA SER A 195 13.19 -16.74 -17.05
C SER A 195 14.60 -16.46 -16.52
N ILE A 196 15.05 -15.19 -16.56
CA ILE A 196 16.36 -14.79 -16.01
C ILE A 196 16.42 -15.08 -14.50
N MET A 197 15.36 -14.76 -13.74
CA MET A 197 15.31 -15.08 -12.31
C MET A 197 15.40 -16.59 -12.05
N LEU A 198 14.70 -17.42 -12.84
CA LEU A 198 14.81 -18.87 -12.72
C LEU A 198 16.25 -19.35 -12.94
N VAL A 199 16.94 -18.83 -13.97
CA VAL A 199 18.34 -19.18 -14.23
C VAL A 199 19.24 -18.79 -13.06
N LEU A 200 19.09 -17.58 -12.51
CA LEU A 200 19.88 -17.15 -11.35
C LEU A 200 19.63 -18.01 -10.11
N LEU A 201 18.37 -18.37 -9.85
CA LEU A 201 18.02 -19.24 -8.73
C LEU A 201 18.61 -20.64 -8.90
N PHE A 202 18.55 -21.22 -10.11
CA PHE A 202 19.19 -22.50 -10.39
C PHE A 202 20.71 -22.42 -10.25
N TRP A 203 21.32 -21.32 -10.69
CA TRP A 203 22.76 -21.11 -10.52
C TRP A 203 23.16 -21.05 -9.04
N MET A 204 22.37 -20.39 -8.20
CA MET A 204 22.58 -20.33 -6.75
C MET A 204 22.50 -21.68 -6.05
N VAL A 205 21.75 -22.64 -6.59
CA VAL A 205 21.65 -24.01 -6.04
C VAL A 205 22.82 -24.90 -6.50
N LEU A 206 23.39 -24.59 -7.67
CA LEU A 206 24.51 -25.35 -8.26
C LEU A 206 25.90 -24.82 -7.84
N ALA A 207 25.97 -23.62 -7.25
CA ALA A 207 27.18 -23.00 -6.72
C ALA A 207 27.35 -23.28 -5.22
#